data_AF-A0A3P5ZG62-F1
#
_entry.id   AF-A0A3P5ZG62-F1
#
_cell.length_a   1.000
_cell.length_b   1.000
_cell.length_c   1.000
_cell.angle_alpha   90.00
_cell.angle_beta   90.00
_cell.angle_gamma   90.00
#
_symmetry.space_group_name_H-M   'P 1'
#
loop_
_entity.id
_entity.type
_entity.pdbx_description
1 polymer ?
#
loop_
_entity_poly.entity_id
_entity_poly.type
_entity_poly.pdbx_seq_one_letter_code
_entity_poly.pdbx_strand_id
1 'polypeptide(L)'
;MLAVNGTLSAELSTLVPYTTMESSLYAVFADAYVKAAASNAKLVAPVAPFGLCFTSTSSSDFPAVDLALQSEMVRWRIQGDNLLVDVGGGVRCLGIVDGGSNRVSPIIMGGLQLEGFVLDFDLGNSVMGFGERTRSSLDSFRQQAL
;
A
#
# COMPACT_ATOMS: atom_id res chain seq x y z
N MET A 1 4.68 -15.76 16.58
CA MET A 1 4.02 -14.69 17.33
C MET A 1 5.10 -13.67 17.67
N LEU A 2 5.26 -12.63 16.86
CA LEU A 2 6.24 -11.58 17.14
C LEU A 2 5.51 -10.45 17.85
N ALA A 3 5.77 -10.31 19.15
CA ALA A 3 5.37 -9.13 19.91
C ALA A 3 6.32 -7.99 19.50
N VAL A 4 5.84 -7.09 18.64
CA VAL A 4 6.51 -5.81 18.42
C VAL A 4 6.21 -4.96 19.66
N ASN A 5 7.12 -4.94 20.63
CA ASN A 5 7.02 -4.11 21.84
C ASN A 5 7.39 -2.65 21.55
N GLY A 6 6.73 -2.06 20.56
CA GLY A 6 6.84 -0.66 20.15
C GLY A 6 5.67 -0.27 19.26
N THR A 7 5.32 1.01 19.23
CA THR A 7 4.31 1.53 18.30
C THR A 7 4.77 1.27 16.88
N LEU A 8 4.01 0.48 16.11
CA LEU A 8 4.27 0.28 14.68
C LEU A 8 4.15 1.65 14.00
N SER A 9 5.21 2.10 13.35
CA SER A 9 5.27 3.36 12.63
C SER A 9 5.54 3.10 11.15
N ALA A 10 5.00 3.98 10.31
CA ALA A 10 5.27 4.01 8.89
C ALA A 10 5.95 5.33 8.53
N GLU A 11 7.11 5.24 7.90
CA GLU A 11 7.82 6.38 7.33
C GLU A 11 7.28 6.66 5.93
N LEU A 12 7.09 7.93 5.57
CA LEU A 12 6.77 8.32 4.20
C LEU A 12 8.07 8.73 3.49
N SER A 13 8.33 8.15 2.33
CA SER A 13 9.56 8.41 1.58
C SER A 13 9.30 8.60 0.10
N THR A 14 9.83 9.69 -0.44
CA THR A 14 9.86 9.97 -1.88
C THR A 14 11.16 9.48 -2.55
N LEU A 15 12.09 8.93 -1.76
CA LEU A 15 13.38 8.42 -2.26
C LEU A 15 13.30 6.98 -2.76
N VAL A 16 12.31 6.22 -2.29
CA VAL A 16 12.07 4.84 -2.72
C VAL A 16 10.77 4.76 -3.52
N PRO A 17 10.74 3.99 -4.63
CA PRO A 17 9.57 3.96 -5.51
C PRO A 17 8.41 3.16 -4.94
N TYR A 18 8.69 2.15 -4.12
CA TYR A 18 7.69 1.18 -3.63
C TYR A 18 7.73 1.12 -2.12
N THR A 19 6.59 0.75 -1.54
CA THR A 19 6.51 0.48 -0.12
C THR A 19 7.35 -0.73 0.24
N THR A 20 8.14 -0.65 1.29
CA THR A 20 8.90 -1.77 1.84
C THR A 20 8.42 -2.10 3.24
N MET A 21 8.26 -3.38 3.55
CA MET A 21 7.97 -3.86 4.90
C MET A 21 9.13 -4.73 5.40
N GLU A 22 9.44 -4.67 6.70
CA GLU A 22 10.34 -5.63 7.32
C GLU A 22 9.86 -7.06 7.05
N SER A 23 10.78 -8.00 6.84
CA SER A 23 10.48 -9.33 6.29
C SER A 23 9.38 -10.09 7.05
N SER A 24 9.33 -10.00 8.37
CA SER A 24 8.29 -10.69 9.16
C SER A 24 6.90 -10.10 8.94
N LEU A 25 6.81 -8.77 8.80
CA LEU A 25 5.57 -8.06 8.44
C LEU A 25 5.17 -8.35 7.00
N TYR A 26 6.14 -8.29 6.08
CA TYR A 26 5.92 -8.59 4.67
C TYR A 26 5.39 -10.01 4.48
N ALA A 27 5.94 -11.01 5.17
CA ALA A 27 5.50 -12.39 5.06
C ALA A 27 4.03 -12.58 5.47
N VAL A 28 3.60 -11.95 6.58
CA VAL A 28 2.20 -12.00 7.03
C VAL A 28 1.29 -11.28 6.06
N PHE A 29 1.69 -10.09 5.59
CA PHE A 29 0.93 -9.31 4.62
C PHE A 29 0.79 -10.04 3.28
N ALA A 30 1.88 -10.61 2.77
CA ALA A 30 1.92 -11.33 1.50
C ALA A 30 1.00 -12.56 1.52
N ASP A 31 1.03 -13.36 2.59
CA ASP A 31 0.15 -14.51 2.77
C ASP A 31 -1.33 -14.09 2.79
N ALA A 32 -1.67 -13.02 3.52
CA ALA A 32 -3.03 -12.49 3.56
C ALA A 32 -3.49 -11.97 2.19
N TYR A 33 -2.62 -11.26 1.46
CA TYR A 33 -2.95 -10.72 0.15
C TYR A 33 -3.18 -11.82 -0.89
N VAL A 34 -2.33 -12.85 -0.92
CA VAL A 34 -2.50 -14.00 -1.82
C VAL A 34 -3.84 -14.69 -1.58
N LYS A 35 -4.22 -14.90 -0.31
CA LYS A 35 -5.52 -15.50 0.05
C LYS A 35 -6.69 -14.64 -0.42
N ALA A 36 -6.60 -13.32 -0.24
CA ALA A 36 -7.65 -12.40 -0.66
C ALA A 36 -7.77 -12.29 -2.20
N ALA A 37 -6.67 -12.40 -2.92
CA ALA A 37 -6.64 -12.31 -4.39
C ALA A 37 -7.00 -13.64 -5.10
N ALA A 38 -6.96 -14.78 -4.39
CA ALA A 38 -7.05 -16.12 -4.97
C ALA A 38 -8.33 -16.39 -5.79
N SER A 39 -9.43 -15.68 -5.52
CA SER A 39 -10.68 -15.87 -6.27
C SER A 39 -10.65 -15.28 -7.69
N ASN A 40 -9.81 -14.26 -7.93
CA ASN A 40 -9.87 -13.46 -9.16
C ASN A 40 -8.52 -13.30 -9.87
N ALA A 41 -7.43 -13.74 -9.24
CA ALA A 41 -6.08 -13.61 -9.76
C ALA A 41 -5.29 -14.90 -9.54
N LYS A 42 -4.48 -15.26 -10.54
CA LYS A 42 -3.58 -16.40 -10.47
C LYS A 42 -2.17 -15.91 -10.16
N LEU A 43 -1.59 -16.40 -9.08
CA LEU A 43 -0.18 -16.16 -8.74
C LEU A 43 0.72 -16.74 -9.84
N VAL A 44 1.72 -15.98 -10.26
CA VAL A 44 2.74 -16.37 -11.25
C VAL A 44 4.14 -16.16 -10.68
N ALA A 45 5.15 -16.51 -11.47
CA ALA A 45 6.54 -16.30 -11.08
C ALA A 45 6.79 -14.81 -10.74
N PRO A 46 7.50 -14.51 -9.63
CA PRO A 46 7.81 -13.15 -9.25
C PRO A 46 8.75 -12.49 -10.27
N VAL A 47 8.58 -11.19 -10.45
CA VAL A 47 9.43 -10.34 -11.31
C VAL A 47 10.12 -9.34 -10.40
N ALA A 48 11.46 -9.42 -10.31
CA ALA A 48 12.21 -8.53 -9.43
C ALA A 48 11.92 -7.04 -9.75
N PRO A 49 11.77 -6.19 -8.72
CA PRO A 49 11.97 -6.46 -7.29
C PRO A 49 10.74 -7.02 -6.55
N PHE A 50 9.66 -7.36 -7.25
CA PHE A 50 8.40 -7.75 -6.64
C PHE A 50 8.35 -9.22 -6.23
N GLY A 51 7.88 -9.49 -5.02
CA GLY A 51 7.73 -10.84 -4.51
C GLY A 51 6.40 -11.51 -4.87
N LEU A 52 5.37 -10.73 -5.22
CA LEU A 52 4.05 -11.23 -5.61
C LEU A 52 3.64 -10.66 -6.97
N CYS A 53 3.42 -11.55 -7.92
CA CYS A 53 2.96 -11.20 -9.26
C CYS A 53 1.81 -12.11 -9.67
N PHE A 54 0.88 -11.56 -10.45
CA PHE A 54 -0.36 -12.21 -10.79
C PHE A 54 -0.73 -11.96 -12.24
N THR A 55 -1.42 -12.93 -12.83
CA THR A 55 -2.23 -12.74 -14.04
C THR A 55 -3.69 -12.72 -13.64
N SER A 56 -4.46 -11.77 -14.18
CA SER A 56 -5.91 -11.73 -14.01
C SER A 56 -6.59 -11.58 -15.36
N THR A 57 -7.80 -12.14 -15.47
CA THR A 57 -8.66 -12.02 -16.65
C THR A 57 -9.45 -10.72 -16.66
N SER A 58 -9.43 -9.92 -15.58
CA SER A 58 -10.14 -8.65 -15.52
C SER A 58 -9.36 -7.57 -14.74
N SER A 59 -9.67 -6.30 -14.99
CA SER A 59 -8.94 -5.16 -14.44
C SER A 59 -9.33 -4.76 -13.01
N SER A 60 -10.49 -5.21 -12.52
CA SER A 60 -11.10 -4.78 -11.25
C SER A 60 -10.90 -5.74 -10.07
N ASP A 61 -10.00 -6.71 -10.22
CA ASP A 61 -10.11 -7.97 -9.48
C ASP A 61 -9.20 -8.11 -8.25
N PHE A 62 -8.38 -7.11 -8.00
CA PHE A 62 -7.39 -7.17 -6.92
C PHE A 62 -7.92 -6.52 -5.64
N PRO A 63 -7.68 -7.13 -4.47
CA PRO A 63 -8.10 -6.58 -3.20
C PRO A 63 -7.37 -5.27 -2.91
N ALA A 64 -8.12 -4.28 -2.44
CA ALA A 64 -7.56 -3.06 -1.87
C ALA A 64 -6.85 -3.35 -0.54
N VAL A 65 -5.88 -2.52 -0.20
CA VAL A 65 -5.19 -2.55 1.10
C VAL A 65 -5.58 -1.29 1.86
N ASP A 66 -6.18 -1.47 3.04
CA ASP A 66 -6.52 -0.35 3.91
C ASP A 66 -5.51 -0.28 5.07
N LEU A 67 -4.85 0.87 5.21
CA LEU A 67 -4.07 1.19 6.40
C LEU A 67 -5.01 1.85 7.41
N ALA A 68 -5.36 1.13 8.47
CA ALA A 68 -6.07 1.70 9.61
C ALA A 68 -5.13 2.60 10.40
N LEU A 69 -5.56 3.84 10.68
CA LEU A 69 -4.75 4.85 11.37
C LEU A 69 -5.21 4.99 12.83
N GLN A 70 -5.47 6.22 13.30
CA GLN A 70 -5.84 6.49 14.69
C GLN A 70 -7.16 5.84 15.14
N SER A 71 -7.99 5.41 14.18
CA SER A 71 -9.20 4.62 14.43
C SER A 71 -9.52 3.75 13.22
N GLU A 72 -10.35 2.72 13.39
CA GLU A 72 -10.82 1.89 12.28
C GLU A 72 -11.63 2.67 11.23
N MET A 73 -12.17 3.84 11.59
CA MET A 73 -12.92 4.69 10.68
C MET A 73 -12.01 5.53 9.77
N VAL A 74 -10.78 5.81 10.22
CA VAL A 74 -9.81 6.59 9.44
C VAL A 74 -8.86 5.62 8.75
N ARG A 75 -9.12 5.40 7.46
CA ARG A 75 -8.37 4.46 6.63
C ARG A 75 -7.72 5.18 5.45
N TRP A 76 -6.44 4.90 5.24
CA TRP A 76 -5.79 5.20 3.97
C TRP A 76 -5.92 3.98 3.07
N ARG A 77 -6.79 4.08 2.07
CA ARG A 77 -7.01 3.01 1.08
C ARG A 77 -5.99 3.10 -0.05
N ILE A 78 -5.34 1.98 -0.36
CA ILE A 78 -4.38 1.82 -1.45
C ILE A 78 -4.94 0.75 -2.39
N GLN A 79 -5.12 1.08 -3.66
CA GLN A 79 -5.75 0.20 -4.65
C GLN A 79 -5.33 0.57 -6.07
N GLY A 80 -5.63 -0.31 -7.03
CA GLY A 80 -5.40 -0.07 -8.45
C GLY A 80 -3.94 0.27 -8.74
N ASP A 81 -3.72 1.37 -9.47
CA ASP A 81 -2.40 1.80 -9.94
C ASP A 81 -1.46 2.24 -8.81
N ASN A 82 -1.99 2.59 -7.63
CA ASN A 82 -1.17 2.86 -6.44
C ASN A 82 -0.70 1.59 -5.71
N LEU A 83 -1.24 0.43 -6.08
CA LEU A 83 -0.94 -0.86 -5.44
C LEU A 83 -0.23 -1.83 -6.38
N LEU A 84 -0.60 -1.83 -7.66
CA LEU A 84 -0.15 -2.81 -8.63
C LEU A 84 0.67 -2.16 -9.74
N VAL A 85 1.77 -2.82 -10.09
CA VAL A 85 2.67 -2.43 -11.16
C VAL A 85 2.44 -3.36 -12.34
N ASP A 86 2.04 -2.82 -13.48
CA ASP A 86 2.03 -3.57 -14.74
C ASP A 86 3.47 -3.79 -15.21
N VAL A 87 3.89 -5.06 -15.29
CA VAL A 87 5.23 -5.45 -15.74
C VAL A 87 5.22 -6.01 -17.17
N GLY A 88 4.09 -5.87 -17.87
CA GLY A 88 3.89 -6.35 -19.23
C GLY A 88 3.41 -7.81 -19.31
N GLY A 89 3.00 -8.21 -20.51
CA GLY A 89 2.55 -9.59 -20.77
C GLY A 89 1.28 -10.00 -20.00
N GLY A 90 0.48 -9.04 -19.56
CA GLY A 90 -0.70 -9.29 -18.72
C GLY A 90 -0.38 -9.64 -17.26
N VAL A 91 0.87 -9.44 -16.83
CA VAL A 91 1.32 -9.66 -15.46
C VAL A 91 1.29 -8.34 -14.69
N ARG A 92 0.68 -8.35 -13.51
CA ARG A 92 0.74 -7.24 -12.55
C ARG A 92 1.36 -7.72 -11.26
N CYS A 93 2.25 -6.92 -10.69
CA CYS A 93 2.96 -7.22 -9.46
C CYS A 93 2.56 -6.27 -8.33
N LEU A 94 2.60 -6.77 -7.10
CA LEU A 94 2.31 -5.97 -5.93
C LEU A 94 3.46 -4.98 -5.68
N GLY A 95 3.15 -3.69 -5.65
CA GLY A 95 4.07 -2.58 -5.38
C GLY A 95 4.43 -2.42 -3.89
N ILE A 96 4.32 -3.50 -3.12
CA ILE A 96 4.79 -3.63 -1.74
C ILE A 96 5.81 -4.76 -1.75
N VAL A 97 7.03 -4.49 -1.27
CA VAL A 97 8.16 -5.42 -1.39
C VAL A 97 8.76 -5.76 -0.03
N ASP A 98 9.44 -6.90 0.04
CA ASP A 98 10.23 -7.29 1.21
C ASP A 98 11.43 -6.37 1.36
N GLY A 99 11.50 -5.68 2.49
CA GLY A 99 12.60 -4.80 2.86
C GLY A 99 13.79 -5.54 3.48
N GLY A 100 13.69 -6.80 3.86
CA GLY A 100 14.70 -7.45 4.68
C GLY A 100 14.52 -7.15 6.18
N SER A 101 15.41 -7.72 7.00
CA SER A 101 15.36 -7.67 8.46
C SER A 101 16.12 -6.46 9.03
N ASN A 102 15.93 -6.21 10.34
CA ASN A 102 16.66 -5.22 11.13
C ASN A 102 16.57 -3.77 10.61
N ARG A 103 15.39 -3.37 10.11
CA ARG A 103 15.14 -1.99 9.69
C ARG A 103 14.81 -1.08 10.89
N VAL A 104 15.31 0.15 10.84
CA VAL A 104 14.95 1.21 11.80
C VAL A 104 13.47 1.57 11.68
N SER A 105 13.00 1.73 10.44
CA SER A 105 11.58 1.88 10.13
C SER A 105 11.03 0.56 9.57
N PRO A 106 10.08 -0.10 10.25
CA PRO A 106 9.55 -1.40 9.83
C PRO A 106 8.65 -1.30 8.60
N ILE A 107 8.13 -0.11 8.28
CA ILE A 107 7.33 0.18 7.09
C ILE A 107 7.81 1.50 6.51
N ILE A 108 8.21 1.50 5.24
CA ILE A 108 8.49 2.71 4.48
C ILE A 108 7.50 2.75 3.34
N MET A 109 6.60 3.75 3.31
CA MET A 109 5.70 3.99 2.19
C MET A 109 6.43 4.77 1.10
N GLY A 110 6.56 4.14 -0.07
CA GLY A 110 7.26 4.69 -1.22
C GLY A 110 6.37 5.49 -2.17
N GLY A 111 7.01 6.11 -3.16
CA GLY A 111 6.38 7.02 -4.13
C GLY A 111 5.08 6.51 -4.73
N LEU A 112 5.03 5.25 -5.19
CA LEU A 112 3.83 4.68 -5.82
C LEU A 112 2.58 4.77 -4.94
N GLN A 113 2.71 4.57 -3.63
CA GLN A 113 1.59 4.65 -2.69
C GLN A 113 1.21 6.08 -2.32
N LEU A 114 2.14 7.04 -2.51
CA LEU A 114 1.92 8.46 -2.24
C LEU A 114 1.40 9.21 -3.47
N GLU A 115 1.63 8.67 -4.68
CA GLU A 115 1.14 9.24 -5.92
C GLU A 115 -0.39 9.34 -5.93
N GLY A 116 -0.93 10.41 -6.53
CA GLY A 116 -2.38 10.63 -6.53
C GLY A 116 -2.96 11.13 -5.20
N PHE A 117 -2.22 11.06 -4.09
CA PHE A 117 -2.62 11.67 -2.82
C PHE A 117 -2.09 13.10 -2.66
N VAL A 118 -2.88 13.93 -1.99
CA VAL A 118 -2.44 15.19 -1.39
C VAL A 118 -2.16 14.90 0.08
N LEU A 119 -0.94 15.21 0.52
CA LEU A 119 -0.50 15.04 1.89
C LEU A 119 -0.22 16.43 2.45
N ASP A 120 -0.93 16.79 3.51
CA ASP A 120 -0.79 18.07 4.21
C ASP A 120 -0.11 17.83 5.55
N PHE A 121 1.06 18.44 5.75
CA PHE A 121 1.88 18.26 6.94
C PHE A 121 1.80 19.51 7.81
N ASP A 122 0.93 19.47 8.82
CA ASP A 122 0.85 20.51 9.83
C ASP A 122 1.83 20.21 10.96
N LEU A 123 3.03 20.79 10.83
CA LEU A 123 4.10 20.65 11.82
C LEU A 123 3.76 21.35 13.15
N GLY A 124 2.90 22.39 13.13
CA GLY A 124 2.53 23.12 14.34
C GLY A 124 1.64 22.30 15.26
N ASN A 125 0.75 21.50 14.67
CA ASN A 125 -0.14 20.60 15.40
C ASN A 125 0.34 19.15 15.45
N SER A 126 1.46 18.82 14.78
CA SER A 126 1.96 17.45 14.63
C SER A 126 0.92 16.49 14.03
N VAL A 127 0.18 16.98 13.03
CA VAL A 127 -0.86 16.23 12.33
C VAL A 127 -0.52 16.15 10.85
N MET A 128 -0.85 15.01 10.23
CA MET A 128 -0.82 14.85 8.79
C MET A 128 -2.23 14.56 8.28
N GLY A 129 -2.69 15.38 7.35
CA GLY A 129 -3.92 15.16 6.59
C GLY A 129 -3.60 14.48 5.25
N PHE A 130 -4.49 13.62 4.78
CA PHE A 130 -4.37 12.99 3.46
C PHE A 130 -5.72 12.99 2.74
N GLY A 131 -5.67 13.06 1.42
CA GLY A 131 -6.84 12.95 0.56
C GLY A 131 -6.46 12.58 -0.85
N GLU A 132 -7.33 11.86 -1.55
CA GLU A 132 -7.13 11.56 -2.96
C GLU A 132 -7.33 12.81 -3.81
N ARG A 133 -6.49 13.01 -4.82
CA ARG A 133 -6.80 13.94 -5.91
C ARG A 133 -7.95 13.34 -6.70
N THR A 134 -9.18 13.72 -6.37
CA THR A 134 -10.32 13.48 -7.25
C THR A 134 -10.04 14.19 -8.57
N ARG A 135 -9.72 13.43 -9.63
CA ARG A 135 -9.95 13.94 -10.99
C ARG A 135 -11.44 14.23 -11.05
N SER A 136 -11.79 15.50 -11.20
CA SER A 136 -13.17 15.94 -11.32
C SER A 136 -13.88 15.21 -12.49
N SER A 137 -14.52 14.07 -12.23
CA SER A 137 -15.93 14.00 -12.56
C SER A 137 -16.65 14.72 -11.43
N LEU A 138 -17.44 15.74 -11.77
CA LEU A 138 -18.31 16.46 -10.84
C LEU A 138 -19.08 15.46 -9.96
N ASP A 139 -18.59 15.17 -8.75
CA ASP A 139 -19.38 14.90 -7.55
C ASP A 139 -18.48 14.44 -6.39
N SER A 140 -18.71 15.09 -5.25
CA SER A 140 -18.28 14.66 -3.91
C SER A 140 -16.83 14.92 -3.49
N PHE A 141 -16.48 16.20 -3.31
CA PHE A 141 -15.77 16.58 -2.08
C PHE A 141 -16.74 16.36 -0.90
N ARG A 142 -16.79 15.13 -0.37
CA ARG A 142 -17.15 14.95 1.03
C ARG A 142 -15.86 15.13 1.81
N GLN A 143 -15.66 16.34 2.32
CA GLN A 143 -14.79 16.55 3.48
C GLN A 143 -15.19 15.55 4.56
N GLN A 144 -14.34 14.57 4.83
CA GLN A 144 -14.32 13.93 6.13
C GLN A 144 -13.32 14.73 6.96
N ALA A 145 -13.86 15.72 7.66
CA ALA A 145 -13.18 16.45 8.72
C ALA A 145 -13.84 16.07 10.06
N LEU A 146 -12.97 15.91 11.06
CA LEU A 146 -13.17 15.64 12.50
C LEU A 146 -13.42 14.18 12.90
#